data_AF-A0A957NUN2-F1
#
_entry.id   AF-A0A957NUN2-F1
#
_cell.length_a   1.000
_cell.length_b   1.000
_cell.length_c   1.000
_cell.angle_alpha   90.00
_cell.angle_beta   90.00
_cell.angle_gamma   90.00
#
_symmetry.space_group_name_H-M   'P 1'
#
loop_
_entity.id
_entity.type
_entity.pdbx_description
1 polymer ?
#
loop_
_entity_poly.entity_id
_entity_poly.type
_entity_poly.pdbx_seq_one_letter_code
_entity_poly.pdbx_strand_id
1 'polypeptide(L)'
;MSDLLYEKVHARLEQLKTKSMADQMDAVAQQAAQAEWSYLEFLDHLLDVELVARQDRDVTMKTKLAHFPFHKRLDTFDFSF
;
A
#
# COMPACT_ATOMS: atom_id res chain seq x y z
N MET A 1 -22.00 -15.16 7.76
CA MET A 1 -21.09 -16.07 7.02
C MET A 1 -19.95 -15.30 6.36
N SER A 2 -20.21 -14.09 5.84
CA SER A 2 -19.22 -13.18 5.26
C SER A 2 -18.20 -12.66 6.29
N ASP A 3 -18.62 -12.39 7.53
CA ASP A 3 -17.74 -11.83 8.58
C ASP A 3 -16.59 -12.77 8.97
N LEU A 4 -16.84 -14.07 9.01
CA LEU A 4 -15.80 -15.08 9.31
C LEU A 4 -14.75 -15.17 8.19
N LEU A 5 -15.17 -14.86 6.96
CA LEU A 5 -14.31 -14.84 5.79
C LEU A 5 -13.44 -13.59 5.80
N TYR A 6 -14.03 -12.45 6.15
CA TYR A 6 -13.34 -11.18 6.38
C TYR A 6 -12.24 -11.31 7.44
N GLU A 7 -12.58 -11.88 8.59
CA GLU A 7 -11.64 -12.05 9.71
C GLU A 7 -10.48 -13.02 9.37
N LYS A 8 -10.76 -14.06 8.58
CA LYS A 8 -9.72 -14.95 8.02
C LYS A 8 -8.81 -14.25 7.03
N VAL A 9 -9.35 -13.37 6.18
CA VAL A 9 -8.55 -12.59 5.23
C VAL A 9 -7.66 -11.62 6.00
N HIS A 10 -8.21 -10.92 6.99
CA HIS A 10 -7.45 -10.01 7.85
C HIS A 10 -6.31 -10.75 8.57
N ALA A 11 -6.58 -11.91 9.19
CA ALA A 11 -5.56 -12.72 9.85
C ALA A 11 -4.45 -13.19 8.89
N ARG A 12 -4.79 -13.52 7.63
CA ARG A 12 -3.79 -13.89 6.60
C ARG A 12 -2.95 -12.68 6.17
N LEU A 13 -3.56 -11.51 6.02
CA LEU A 13 -2.84 -10.26 5.71
C LEU A 13 -1.88 -9.86 6.84
N GLU A 14 -2.30 -10.05 8.10
CA GLU A 14 -1.41 -9.86 9.25
C GLU A 14 -0.23 -10.84 9.25
N GLN A 15 -0.48 -12.12 8.95
CA GLN A 15 0.59 -13.12 8.84
C GLN A 15 1.59 -12.82 7.71
N LEU A 16 1.10 -12.26 6.60
CA LEU A 16 1.93 -11.83 5.47
C LEU A 16 2.68 -10.51 5.74
N LYS A 17 2.50 -9.91 6.93
CA LYS A 17 3.04 -8.59 7.32
C LYS A 17 2.57 -7.44 6.43
N THR A 18 1.46 -7.62 5.72
CA THR A 18 0.83 -6.63 4.84
C THR A 18 -0.24 -5.86 5.60
N LYS A 19 0.19 -5.12 6.64
CA LYS A 19 -0.72 -4.36 7.52
C LYS A 19 -1.42 -3.22 6.78
N SER A 20 -0.71 -2.53 5.88
CA SER A 20 -1.28 -1.41 5.12
C SER A 20 -2.40 -1.88 4.19
N MET A 21 -2.24 -3.07 3.64
CA MET A 21 -3.27 -3.77 2.87
C MET A 21 -4.53 -4.10 3.71
N ALA A 22 -4.35 -4.56 4.94
CA ALA A 22 -5.47 -4.86 5.86
C ALA A 22 -6.20 -3.59 6.29
N ASP A 23 -5.46 -2.54 6.67
CA ASP A 23 -6.02 -1.25 7.10
C ASP A 23 -6.79 -0.53 5.98
N GLN A 24 -6.38 -0.69 4.72
CA GLN A 24 -7.01 -0.04 3.57
C GLN A 24 -7.99 -0.94 2.82
N MET A 25 -8.13 -2.22 3.19
CA MET A 25 -9.01 -3.17 2.50
C MET A 25 -10.46 -2.67 2.43
N ASP A 26 -10.98 -2.11 3.53
CA ASP A 26 -12.34 -1.56 3.56
C ASP A 26 -12.49 -0.34 2.66
N ALA A 27 -11.50 0.56 2.67
CA ALA A 27 -11.51 1.75 1.84
C ALA A 27 -11.47 1.41 0.35
N VAL A 28 -10.58 0.48 -0.04
CA VAL A 28 -10.44 0.00 -1.42
C VAL A 28 -11.68 -0.79 -1.83
N ALA A 29 -12.29 -1.57 -0.94
CA ALA A 29 -13.53 -2.29 -1.21
C ALA A 29 -14.71 -1.33 -1.43
N GLN A 30 -14.80 -0.26 -0.63
CA GLN A 30 -15.81 0.77 -0.80
C GLN A 30 -15.61 1.56 -2.10
N GLN A 31 -14.36 1.85 -2.49
CA GLN A 31 -14.03 2.46 -3.77
C GLN A 31 -14.39 1.55 -4.95
N ALA A 32 -14.05 0.26 -4.86
CA ALA A 32 -14.41 -0.73 -5.86
C ALA A 32 -15.93 -0.84 -6.04
N ALA A 33 -16.69 -0.78 -4.95
CA ALA A 33 -18.15 -0.80 -5.00
C ALA A 33 -18.75 0.47 -5.63
N GLN A 34 -18.12 1.63 -5.42
CA GLN A 34 -18.58 2.89 -6.01
C GLN A 34 -18.18 3.06 -7.48
N ALA A 35 -17.01 2.56 -7.85
CA ALA A 35 -16.42 2.68 -9.18
C ALA A 35 -16.67 1.44 -10.07
N GLU A 36 -17.47 0.49 -9.58
CA GLU A 36 -17.81 -0.78 -10.24
C GLU A 36 -16.57 -1.54 -10.75
N TRP A 37 -15.51 -1.56 -9.95
CA TRP A 37 -14.26 -2.23 -10.32
C TRP A 37 -14.46 -3.73 -10.50
N SER A 38 -13.76 -4.27 -11.49
CA SER A 38 -13.60 -5.71 -11.62
C SER A 38 -12.82 -6.29 -10.43
N TYR A 39 -13.00 -7.59 -10.18
CA TYR A 39 -12.25 -8.29 -9.13
C TYR A 39 -10.73 -8.14 -9.27
N LEU A 40 -10.22 -8.04 -10.51
CA LEU A 40 -8.81 -7.84 -10.78
C LEU A 40 -8.36 -6.42 -10.44
N GLU A 41 -9.13 -5.40 -10.80
CA GLU A 41 -8.81 -4.00 -10.46
C GLU A 41 -8.82 -3.76 -8.95
N PHE A 42 -9.77 -4.37 -8.23
CA PHE A 42 -9.77 -4.34 -6.76
C PHE A 42 -8.49 -4.98 -6.19
N LEU A 43 -8.10 -6.16 -6.69
CA LEU A 43 -6.91 -6.85 -6.21
C LEU A 43 -5.63 -6.08 -6.54
N ASP A 44 -5.55 -5.51 -7.74
CA ASP A 44 -4.41 -4.71 -8.21
C ASP A 44 -4.23 -3.47 -7.35
N HIS A 45 -5.31 -2.71 -7.12
CA HIS A 45 -5.27 -1.54 -6.23
C HIS A 45 -4.90 -1.90 -4.79
N LEU A 46 -5.42 -3.00 -4.28
CA LEU A 46 -5.09 -3.48 -2.94
C LEU A 46 -3.59 -3.84 -2.83
N LEU A 47 -3.01 -4.46 -3.87
CA LEU A 47 -1.59 -4.77 -3.93
C LEU A 47 -0.71 -3.52 -4.07
N ASP A 48 -1.13 -2.56 -4.88
CA ASP A 48 -0.45 -1.28 -5.06
C ASP A 48 -0.33 -0.50 -3.75
N VAL A 49 -1.40 -0.49 -2.96
CA VAL A 49 -1.40 0.13 -1.62
C VAL A 49 -0.30 -0.44 -0.72
N GLU A 50 -0.15 -1.77 -0.69
CA GLU A 50 0.89 -2.41 0.12
C GLU A 50 2.29 -2.18 -0.45
N LEU A 51 2.42 -2.21 -1.78
CA LEU A 51 3.68 -1.96 -2.47
C LEU A 51 4.20 -0.55 -2.17
N VAL A 52 3.34 0.46 -2.30
CA VAL A 52 3.65 1.86 -1.97
C VAL A 52 4.01 1.98 -0.49
N ALA A 53 3.20 1.42 0.41
CA ALA A 53 3.50 1.48 1.84
C ALA A 53 4.80 0.76 2.23
N ARG A 54 5.18 -0.30 1.51
CA ARG A 54 6.46 -0.99 1.70
C ARG A 54 7.63 -0.16 1.17
N GLN A 55 7.49 0.43 -0.01
CA GLN A 55 8.48 1.33 -0.58
C GLN A 55 8.70 2.55 0.32
N ASP A 56 7.63 3.17 0.83
CA ASP A 56 7.72 4.31 1.74
C ASP A 56 8.41 3.94 3.05
N ARG A 57 8.15 2.75 3.60
CA ARG A 57 8.86 2.22 4.78
C ARG A 57 10.34 2.00 4.49
N ASP A 58 10.67 1.38 3.36
CA ASP A 58 12.07 1.12 2.96
C ASP A 58 12.82 2.42 2.69
N VAL A 59 12.20 3.38 2.01
CA VAL A 59 12.77 4.72 1.77
C VAL A 59 12.97 5.43 3.11
N THR A 60 11.97 5.47 3.98
CA THR A 60 12.06 6.14 5.29
C THR A 60 13.14 5.51 6.17
N MET A 61 13.25 4.18 6.19
CA MET A 61 14.29 3.47 6.94
C MET A 61 15.68 3.77 6.37
N LYS A 62 15.86 3.72 5.05
CA LYS A 62 17.14 4.02 4.39
C LYS A 62 17.54 5.49 4.59
N THR A 63 16.60 6.43 4.51
CA THR A 63 16.84 7.86 4.77
C THR A 63 17.21 8.13 6.24
N LYS A 64 16.52 7.49 7.20
CA LYS A 64 16.85 7.60 8.64
C LYS A 64 18.20 6.97 8.98
N LEU A 65 18.51 5.81 8.41
CA LEU A 65 19.79 5.12 8.64
C LEU A 65 20.97 5.91 8.04
N ALA A 66 20.73 6.63 6.94
CA ALA A 66 21.75 7.44 6.28
C ALA A 66 22.02 8.80 6.93
N HIS A 67 21.34 9.18 8.03
CA HIS A 67 21.51 10.50 8.69
C HIS A 67 21.36 11.69 7.73
N PHE A 68 20.57 11.56 6.65
CA PHE A 68 20.41 12.63 5.68
C PHE A 68 19.34 13.65 6.15
N PRO A 69 19.69 14.94 6.39
CA PRO A 69 18.76 15.95 6.87
C PRO A 69 17.87 16.56 5.78
N PHE A 70 17.86 16.00 4.56
CA PHE A 70 17.13 16.55 3.44
C PHE A 70 16.43 15.47 2.61
N HIS A 71 15.11 15.56 2.51
CA HIS A 71 14.33 14.92 1.46
C HIS A 71 14.69 15.57 0.11
N LYS A 72 15.59 14.97 -0.65
CA LYS A 72 15.69 15.25 -2.08
C LYS A 72 14.88 14.18 -2.81
N ARG A 73 13.63 14.52 -3.16
CA ARG A 73 12.81 13.69 -4.07
C ARG A 73 13.39 13.82 -5.49
N LEU A 74 13.22 12.78 -6.30
CA LEU A 74 13.62 12.74 -7.71
C LEU A 74 12.95 13.84 -8.57
N ASP A 75 11.95 14.54 -8.04
CA ASP A 75 11.32 15.73 -8.64
C ASP A 75 12.26 16.93 -8.86
N THR A 76 13.47 16.95 -8.30
CA THR A 76 14.46 18.02 -8.55
C THR A 76 15.55 17.63 -9.55
N PHE A 77 15.40 16.49 -10.24
CA PHE A 77 16.31 16.17 -11.35
C PHE A 77 15.87 16.94 -12.59
N ASP A 78 16.61 18.01 -12.89
CA ASP A 78 16.53 18.75 -14.14
C ASP A 78 17.10 17.86 -15.26
N PHE A 79 16.22 17.38 -16.15
CA PHE A 79 16.58 16.61 -17.34
C PHE A 79 16.89 17.51 -18.55
N SER A 80 17.44 18.71 -18.31
CA SER A 80 18.00 19.54 -19.38
C SER A 80 19.27 18.89 -19.95
N PHE A 81 19.14 18.08 -21.01
CA PHE A 81 20.23 17.69 -21.90
C PHE A 81 19.80 17.78 -23.37
#